data_AF-A0A8D2MRF3-F1
#
_entry.id   AF-A0A8D2MRF3-F1
#
_cell.length_a   1.000
_cell.length_b   1.000
_cell.length_c   1.000
_cell.angle_alpha   90.00
_cell.angle_beta   90.00
_cell.angle_gamma   90.00
#
_symmetry.space_group_name_H-M   'P 1'
#
loop_
_entity.id
_entity.type
_entity.pdbx_description
1 polymer ?
#
loop_
_entity_poly.entity_id
_entity_poly.type
_entity_poly.pdbx_seq_one_letter_code
_entity_poly.pdbx_strand_id
1 'polypeptide(L)'
;PALFTYEGNSNDLRVAGSGEGGLEEMVEELNSGKVMYGFCRVRDPNSGLPKYVLVNWTGEGVNDVRKGACANHVSTVANFLKV
;
A
#
# COMPACT_ATOMS: atom_id res chain seq x y z
N PRO A 1 -8.92 -6.02 -1.87
CA PRO A 1 -7.73 -5.14 -1.79
C PRO A 1 -6.63 -5.60 -2.76
N ALA A 2 -5.66 -4.73 -3.05
CA ALA A 2 -4.38 -5.09 -3.66
C ALA A 2 -3.25 -4.52 -2.81
N LEU A 3 -2.20 -5.31 -2.59
CA LEU A 3 -1.05 -4.95 -1.77
C LEU A 3 0.22 -5.09 -2.59
N PHE A 4 1.07 -4.07 -2.56
CA PHE A 4 2.33 -4.01 -3.28
C PHE A 4 3.49 -3.85 -2.31
N THR A 5 4.65 -4.40 -2.65
CA THR A 5 5.91 -4.20 -1.90
C THR A 5 7.10 -4.25 -2.84
N TYR A 6 8.29 -3.92 -2.34
CA TYR A 6 9.51 -3.94 -3.13
C TYR A 6 10.06 -5.36 -3.31
N GLU A 7 10.71 -5.59 -4.45
CA GLU A 7 11.44 -6.83 -4.71
C GLU A 7 12.85 -6.78 -4.10
N GLY A 8 13.04 -7.49 -2.98
CA GLY A 8 14.33 -7.51 -2.27
C GLY A 8 14.78 -6.10 -1.90
N ASN A 9 15.97 -5.72 -2.36
CA ASN A 9 16.58 -4.40 -2.14
C ASN A 9 16.41 -3.43 -3.34
N SER A 10 15.62 -3.78 -4.36
CA SER A 10 15.38 -2.92 -5.52
C SER A 10 14.31 -1.85 -5.25
N ASN A 11 14.06 -1.00 -6.24
CA ASN A 11 12.93 -0.05 -6.23
C ASN A 11 11.77 -0.53 -7.11
N ASP A 12 11.81 -1.78 -7.55
CA ASP A 12 10.77 -2.38 -8.37
C ASP A 12 9.66 -2.89 -7.46
N LEU A 13 8.42 -2.53 -7.81
CA LEU A 13 7.24 -2.99 -7.10
C LEU A 13 6.79 -4.33 -7.66
N ARG A 14 6.40 -5.22 -6.75
CA ARG A 14 5.69 -6.46 -7.05
C ARG A 14 4.37 -6.51 -6.29
N VAL A 15 3.45 -7.33 -6.78
CA VAL A 15 2.25 -7.70 -6.03
C VAL A 15 2.67 -8.56 -4.85
N ALA A 16 2.26 -8.15 -3.65
CA ALA A 16 2.44 -8.88 -2.40
C ALA A 16 1.22 -9.74 -2.09
N GLY A 17 0.02 -9.25 -2.42
CA GLY A 17 -1.23 -9.96 -2.23
C GLY A 17 -2.40 -9.23 -2.89
N SER A 18 -3.52 -9.93 -3.08
CA SER A 18 -4.77 -9.36 -3.58
C SER A 18 -5.96 -10.22 -3.14
N GLY A 19 -7.11 -9.59 -2.93
CA GLY A 19 -8.33 -10.30 -2.52
C GLY A 19 -9.57 -9.41 -2.59
N GLU A 20 -10.66 -9.88 -2.00
CA GLU A 20 -11.97 -9.21 -2.00
C GLU A 20 -12.47 -8.80 -0.60
N GLY A 21 -11.73 -9.17 0.46
CA GLY A 21 -12.06 -8.95 1.87
C GLY A 21 -11.79 -7.53 2.41
N GLY A 22 -11.75 -6.52 1.53
CA GLY A 22 -11.71 -5.11 1.95
C GLY A 22 -10.45 -4.69 2.71
N LEU A 23 -10.64 -3.83 3.72
CA LEU A 23 -9.54 -3.27 4.52
C LEU A 23 -9.05 -4.27 5.58
N GLU A 24 -9.95 -5.11 6.08
CA GLU A 24 -9.69 -6.10 7.11
C GLU A 24 -8.64 -7.11 6.61
N GLU A 25 -8.89 -7.73 5.44
CA GLU A 25 -7.94 -8.62 4.78
C GLU A 25 -6.61 -7.90 4.46
N MET A 26 -6.68 -6.63 4.05
CA MET A 26 -5.47 -5.86 3.72
C MET A 26 -4.56 -5.68 4.94
N VAL A 27 -5.13 -5.44 6.13
CA VAL A 27 -4.37 -5.23 7.37
C VAL A 27 -3.68 -6.51 7.83
N GLU A 28 -4.32 -7.67 7.66
CA GLU A 28 -3.76 -8.97 8.03
C GLU A 28 -2.48 -9.30 7.23
N GLU A 29 -2.37 -8.80 5.99
CA GLU A 29 -1.23 -9.02 5.10
C GLU A 29 -0.10 -7.98 5.28
N LEU A 30 -0.27 -6.97 6.14
CA LEU A 30 0.77 -5.96 6.38
C LEU A 30 1.96 -6.54 7.15
N ASN A 31 3.16 -6.17 6.74
CA ASN A 31 4.40 -6.65 7.32
C ASN A 31 5.20 -5.51 7.97
N SER A 32 5.56 -5.66 9.24
CA SER A 32 6.30 -4.66 10.02
C SER A 32 7.75 -4.46 9.55
N GLY A 33 8.31 -5.37 8.75
CA GLY A 33 9.66 -5.26 8.19
C GLY A 33 9.72 -4.63 6.80
N LYS A 34 8.59 -4.17 6.23
CA LYS A 34 8.51 -3.74 4.82
C LYS A 34 7.85 -2.39 4.65
N VAL A 35 8.24 -1.72 3.57
CA VAL A 35 7.41 -0.67 2.96
C VAL A 35 6.42 -1.35 2.03
N MET A 36 5.14 -1.00 2.16
CA MET A 36 4.06 -1.58 1.39
C MET A 36 3.07 -0.50 0.96
N TYR A 37 2.38 -0.73 -0.16
CA TYR A 37 1.33 0.14 -0.66
C TYR A 37 0.04 -0.66 -0.76
N GLY A 38 -0.94 -0.33 0.08
CA GLY A 38 -2.26 -0.94 0.07
C GLY A 38 -3.22 -0.10 -0.76
N PHE A 39 -3.91 -0.71 -1.72
CA PHE A 39 -4.94 -0.07 -2.52
C PHE A 39 -6.27 -0.80 -2.35
N CYS A 40 -7.28 -0.11 -1.84
CA CYS A 40 -8.57 -0.72 -1.55
C CYS A 40 -9.72 0.17 -2.01
N ARG A 41 -10.70 -0.45 -2.66
CA ARG A 41 -12.01 0.17 -2.87
C ARG A 41 -12.83 0.00 -1.58
N VAL A 42 -13.42 1.08 -1.11
CA VAL A 42 -14.28 1.11 0.10
C VAL A 42 -15.59 1.80 -0.24
N ARG A 43 -16.62 1.57 0.58
CA ARG A 43 -17.88 2.31 0.50
C ARG A 43 -17.86 3.42 1.54
N ASP A 44 -17.97 4.67 1.11
CA ASP A 44 -18.03 5.80 2.03
C ASP A 44 -19.35 5.74 2.83
N PRO A 45 -19.33 5.69 4.17
CA PRO A 45 -20.55 5.60 4.98
C PRO A 45 -21.44 6.84 4.86
N ASN A 46 -20.88 8.00 4.48
CA ASN A 46 -21.63 9.25 4.37
C ASN A 46 -22.37 9.37 3.03
N SER A 47 -21.68 9.08 1.92
CA SER A 47 -22.25 9.24 0.57
C SER A 47 -22.76 7.94 -0.05
N GLY A 48 -22.38 6.78 0.50
CA GLY A 48 -22.65 5.47 -0.07
C GLY A 48 -21.87 5.17 -1.35
N LEU A 49 -21.05 6.12 -1.85
CA LEU A 49 -20.30 6.00 -3.09
C LEU A 49 -19.04 5.14 -2.90
N PRO A 50 -18.62 4.39 -3.93
CA PRO A 50 -17.33 3.74 -3.92
C PRO A 50 -16.22 4.79 -3.97
N LYS A 51 -15.24 4.66 -3.07
CA LYS A 51 -13.99 5.45 -3.04
C LYS A 51 -12.81 4.51 -3.06
N TYR A 52 -11.67 5.01 -3.53
CA TYR A 52 -10.39 4.30 -3.45
C TYR A 52 -9.53 4.91 -2.35
N VAL A 53 -8.91 4.06 -1.55
CA VAL A 53 -7.96 4.42 -0.51
C VAL A 53 -6.60 3.85 -0.89
N LEU A 54 -5.59 4.71 -0.84
CA LEU A 54 -4.19 4.32 -0.89
C LEU A 54 -3.58 4.46 0.51
N VAL A 55 -3.08 3.36 1.05
CA VAL A 55 -2.34 3.31 2.31
C VAL A 55 -0.85 3.19 2.00
N ASN A 56 -0.06 4.18 2.42
CA ASN A 56 1.39 4.09 2.47
C ASN A 56 1.81 3.47 3.81
N TRP A 57 2.07 2.16 3.81
CA TRP A 57 2.50 1.45 5.01
C TRP A 57 4.02 1.46 5.11
N THR A 58 4.53 1.97 6.24
CA THR A 58 5.95 1.93 6.56
C THR A 58 6.13 1.15 7.86
N GLY A 59 6.49 -0.14 7.73
CA GLY A 59 6.72 -0.99 8.88
C GLY A 59 7.81 -0.45 9.82
N GLU A 60 7.65 -0.67 11.12
CA GLU A 60 8.58 -0.19 12.15
C GLU A 60 10.00 -0.75 12.01
N GLY A 61 10.15 -1.97 11.49
CA GLY A 61 11.43 -2.64 11.26
C GLY A 61 12.18 -2.17 10.02
N VAL A 62 11.62 -1.26 9.23
CA VAL A 62 12.30 -0.66 8.08
C VAL A 62 13.35 0.33 8.59
N ASN A 63 14.58 0.27 8.05
CA ASN A 63 15.62 1.25 8.42
C ASN A 63 15.29 2.66 7.90
N ASP A 64 15.74 3.69 8.61
CA ASP A 64 15.32 5.08 8.35
C ASP A 64 15.78 5.61 6.98
N VAL A 65 16.92 5.14 6.48
CA VAL A 65 17.41 5.48 5.13
C VAL A 65 16.41 5.00 4.07
N ARG A 66 15.89 3.77 4.21
CA ARG A 66 14.90 3.22 3.29
C ARG A 66 13.56 3.92 3.44
N LYS A 67 13.14 4.28 4.66
CA LYS A 67 11.92 5.09 4.90
C LYS A 67 12.00 6.42 4.15
N GLY A 68 13.12 7.13 4.30
CA GLY A 68 13.35 8.42 3.63
C GLY A 68 13.36 8.30 2.10
N ALA A 69 14.02 7.28 1.56
CA ALA A 69 14.03 7.03 0.11
C ALA A 69 12.60 6.75 -0.43
N CYS A 70 11.86 5.84 0.22
CA CYS A 70 10.53 5.44 -0.22
C CYS A 70 9.46 6.53 -0.06
N ALA A 71 9.66 7.53 0.80
CA ALA A 71 8.76 8.67 0.92
C ALA A 71 8.60 9.42 -0.42
N ASN A 72 9.69 9.50 -1.21
CA ASN A 72 9.67 10.14 -2.54
C ASN A 72 8.94 9.30 -3.61
N HIS A 73 8.69 8.01 -3.34
CA HIS A 73 8.03 7.12 -4.31
C HIS A 73 6.51 7.23 -4.23
N VAL A 74 5.96 7.72 -3.12
CA VAL A 74 4.50 7.76 -2.84
C VAL A 74 3.73 8.47 -3.95
N SER A 75 4.23 9.59 -4.47
CA SER A 75 3.57 10.32 -5.56
C SER A 75 3.51 9.51 -6.85
N THR A 76 4.57 8.78 -7.18
CA THR A 76 4.63 7.92 -8.36
C THR A 76 3.65 6.76 -8.23
N VAL A 77 3.60 6.12 -7.05
CA VAL A 77 2.65 5.03 -6.77
C VAL A 77 1.21 5.53 -6.82
N ALA A 78 0.93 6.68 -6.19
CA ALA A 78 -0.40 7.28 -6.24
C ALA A 78 -0.82 7.60 -7.66
N ASN A 79 0.07 8.13 -8.50
CA ASN A 79 -0.23 8.41 -9.91
C ASN A 79 -0.42 7.14 -10.73
N PHE A 80 0.32 6.07 -10.46
CA PHE A 80 0.14 4.78 -11.13
C PHE A 80 -1.22 4.14 -10.79
N LEU A 81 -1.67 4.27 -9.54
CA LEU A 81 -2.93 3.69 -9.04
C LEU A 81 -4.14 4.61 -9.22
N LYS A 82 -3.93 5.85 -9.69
CA LYS A 82 -5.03 6.69 -10.16
C LYS A 82 -5.65 6.01 -11.38
N VAL A 83 -6.89 5.57 -11.20
CA VAL A 83 -7.81 5.25 -12.28
C VAL A 83 -8.53 6.53 -12.69
#